data_AF-A0AAV9I1H3-F1
#
_entry.id   AF-A0AAV9I1H3-F1
#
_cell.length_a   1.000
_cell.length_b   1.000
_cell.length_c   1.000
_cell.angle_alpha   90.00
_cell.angle_beta   90.00
_cell.angle_gamma   90.00
#
_symmetry.space_group_name_H-M   'P 1'
#
loop_
_entity.id
_entity.type
_entity.pdbx_description
1 polymer ?
#
loop_
_entity_poly.entity_id
_entity_poly.type
_entity_poly.pdbx_seq_one_letter_code
_entity_poly.pdbx_strand_id
1 'polypeptide(L)'
;MPGVLHHQMPRLESCGTPVDGYFFMHVANTTTSSEAPQRIFENYVHADGNSILCISNFSRRDTYFHSGHRLFWSDAMAECCVRAMRHSRGTMEGLETIWRLTISNEVTQGIIKSIFSHLPAGSTEADVEAGDDRFFALLASDHGKGPARMLPAFPELFGRRRMARIRVFAESTESQHPDLCWFLEPAPAPSPSPEPPPTPPTRPLSKREARKYKRMTSLTSLNSSALSGNSFGTS
;
A
#
# COMPACT_ATOMS: atom_id res chain seq x y z
N MET A 1 1.06 -27.43 -9.56
CA MET A 1 0.68 -26.37 -8.61
C MET A 1 0.92 -26.86 -7.19
N PRO A 2 2.09 -26.60 -6.57
CA PRO A 2 2.26 -26.76 -5.13
C PRO A 2 2.50 -25.36 -4.52
N GLY A 3 1.50 -24.75 -3.87
CA GLY A 3 1.85 -23.64 -2.97
C GLY A 3 0.80 -22.60 -2.61
N VAL A 4 -0.38 -22.56 -3.24
CA VAL A 4 -1.54 -21.99 -2.53
C VAL A 4 -1.99 -23.08 -1.57
N LEU A 5 -1.81 -22.85 -0.27
CA LEU A 5 -2.15 -23.84 0.74
C LEU A 5 -3.66 -24.09 0.64
N HIS A 6 -4.08 -25.33 0.34
CA HIS A 6 -5.48 -25.66 0.10
C HIS A 6 -6.44 -25.14 1.20
N HIS A 7 -5.98 -25.05 2.45
CA HIS A 7 -6.76 -24.50 3.57
C HIS A 7 -7.06 -23.00 3.47
N GLN A 8 -6.33 -22.24 2.66
CA GLN A 8 -6.55 -20.80 2.49
C GLN A 8 -7.57 -20.49 1.38
N MET A 9 -7.91 -21.47 0.53
CA MET A 9 -8.83 -21.26 -0.60
C MET A 9 -10.19 -20.68 -0.17
N PRO A 10 -10.86 -21.18 0.89
CA PRO A 10 -12.15 -20.61 1.30
C PRO A 10 -12.06 -19.13 1.73
N ARG A 11 -10.92 -18.71 2.29
CA ARG A 11 -10.67 -17.31 2.68
C ARG A 11 -10.43 -16.44 1.44
N LEU A 12 -9.67 -16.95 0.47
CA LEU A 12 -9.44 -16.25 -0.80
C LEU A 12 -10.78 -16.03 -1.52
N GLU A 13 -11.59 -17.08 -1.63
CA GLU A 13 -12.93 -17.02 -2.24
C GLU A 13 -13.85 -16.03 -1.53
N SER A 14 -13.85 -15.99 -0.19
CA SER A 14 -14.70 -15.07 0.59
C SER A 14 -14.35 -13.59 0.38
N CYS A 15 -13.17 -13.28 -0.16
CA CYS A 15 -12.78 -11.92 -0.55
C CYS A 15 -12.91 -11.66 -2.05
N GLY A 16 -13.47 -12.58 -2.83
CA GLY A 16 -13.52 -12.48 -4.29
C GLY A 16 -12.14 -12.61 -4.95
N THR A 17 -11.15 -13.14 -4.23
CA THR A 17 -9.81 -13.36 -4.77
C THR A 17 -9.77 -14.67 -5.55
N PRO A 18 -9.21 -14.71 -6.78
CA PRO A 18 -9.04 -15.95 -7.53
C PRO A 18 -8.27 -16.98 -6.71
N VAL A 19 -8.56 -18.27 -6.90
CA VAL A 19 -7.86 -19.38 -6.22
C VAL A 19 -6.80 -20.05 -7.09
N ASP A 20 -6.80 -19.78 -8.38
CA ASP A 20 -5.89 -20.32 -9.38
C ASP A 20 -5.27 -19.18 -10.22
N GLY A 21 -4.57 -19.51 -11.31
CA GLY A 21 -4.01 -18.49 -12.21
C GLY A 21 -2.81 -17.71 -11.65
N TYR A 22 -2.23 -18.12 -10.53
CA TYR A 22 -1.07 -17.44 -9.93
C TYR A 22 0.27 -17.90 -10.49
N PHE A 23 1.19 -16.94 -10.62
CA PHE A 23 2.60 -17.18 -10.86
C PHE A 23 3.40 -17.02 -9.57
N PHE A 24 4.16 -18.05 -9.21
CA PHE A 24 5.14 -17.96 -8.12
C PHE A 24 6.34 -17.14 -8.56
N MET A 25 6.61 -16.06 -7.83
CA MET A 25 7.73 -15.15 -8.08
C MET A 25 8.63 -15.09 -6.87
N HIS A 26 9.92 -15.26 -7.14
CA HIS A 26 10.99 -15.06 -6.18
C HIS A 26 11.97 -14.03 -6.74
N VAL A 27 12.33 -13.07 -5.90
CA VAL A 27 13.32 -12.03 -6.20
C VAL A 27 14.41 -12.09 -5.13
N ALA A 28 15.66 -12.19 -5.58
CA ALA A 28 16.81 -12.09 -4.71
C ALA A 28 16.84 -10.68 -4.08
N ASN A 29 17.21 -10.59 -2.82
CA ASN A 29 17.27 -9.33 -2.07
C ASN A 29 18.52 -8.49 -2.37
N THR A 30 19.33 -8.86 -3.36
CA THR A 30 20.57 -8.16 -3.73
C THR A 30 20.61 -7.85 -5.23
N THR A 31 21.32 -6.78 -5.57
CA THR A 31 21.62 -6.42 -6.96
C THR A 31 22.86 -7.14 -7.53
N THR A 32 23.59 -7.88 -6.69
CA THR A 32 24.88 -8.49 -7.03
C THR A 32 24.76 -10.00 -7.23
N SER A 33 25.06 -10.46 -8.44
CA SER A 33 24.84 -11.83 -8.95
C SER A 33 25.74 -12.93 -8.36
N SER A 34 26.65 -12.64 -7.41
CA SER A 34 27.74 -13.56 -7.05
C SER A 34 27.46 -14.51 -5.89
N GLU A 35 26.35 -14.36 -5.16
CA GLU A 35 25.97 -15.25 -4.06
C GLU A 35 24.64 -15.94 -4.34
N ALA A 36 24.45 -17.15 -3.81
CA ALA A 36 23.23 -17.92 -4.01
C ALA A 36 22.01 -17.10 -3.54
N PRO A 37 20.99 -16.92 -4.39
CA PRO A 37 19.92 -15.97 -4.12
C PRO A 37 19.09 -16.43 -2.92
N GLN A 38 19.04 -15.60 -1.87
CA GLN A 38 18.24 -15.88 -0.69
C GLN A 38 16.74 -15.76 -1.00
N ARG A 39 15.97 -16.77 -0.59
CA ARG A 39 14.50 -16.82 -0.69
C ARG A 39 13.83 -16.04 0.41
N ILE A 40 13.91 -14.71 0.31
CA ILE A 40 13.38 -13.81 1.34
C ILE A 40 12.05 -13.21 0.96
N PHE A 41 11.80 -13.03 -0.35
CA PHE A 41 10.54 -12.50 -0.85
C PHE A 41 9.91 -13.50 -1.82
N GLU A 42 8.86 -14.16 -1.34
CA GLU A 42 8.11 -15.16 -2.07
C GLU A 42 6.65 -14.70 -2.18
N ASN A 43 6.24 -14.45 -3.42
CA ASN A 43 4.92 -13.92 -3.72
C ASN A 43 4.27 -14.72 -4.84
N TYR A 44 2.95 -14.85 -4.75
CA TYR A 44 2.12 -15.30 -5.86
C TYR A 44 1.43 -14.08 -6.45
N VAL A 45 1.50 -13.91 -7.76
CA VAL A 45 0.82 -12.81 -8.45
C VAL A 45 -0.14 -13.41 -9.47
N HIS A 46 -1.40 -13.01 -9.42
CA HIS A 46 -2.42 -13.52 -10.33
C HIS A 46 -2.09 -13.09 -11.77
N ALA A 47 -2.43 -13.92 -12.76
CA ALA A 47 -2.14 -13.68 -14.17
C ALA A 47 -2.66 -12.32 -14.66
N ASP A 48 -3.84 -11.92 -14.19
CA ASP A 48 -4.51 -10.68 -14.57
C ASP A 48 -4.05 -9.47 -13.74
N GLY A 49 -3.14 -9.67 -12.78
CA GLY A 49 -2.60 -8.60 -11.93
C GLY A 49 -3.58 -8.00 -10.93
N ASN A 50 -4.74 -8.62 -10.72
CA ASN A 50 -5.77 -8.17 -9.77
C ASN A 50 -5.48 -8.57 -8.30
N SER A 51 -4.62 -9.57 -8.06
CA SER A 51 -4.29 -10.04 -6.71
C SER A 51 -2.82 -10.39 -6.53
N ILE A 52 -2.29 -10.07 -5.34
CA ILE A 52 -0.96 -10.45 -4.87
C ILE A 52 -1.11 -11.23 -3.56
N LEU A 53 -0.53 -12.43 -3.46
CA LEU A 53 -0.42 -13.19 -2.22
C LEU A 53 1.02 -13.15 -1.69
N CYS A 54 1.22 -12.49 -0.55
CA CYS A 54 2.50 -12.35 0.12
C CYS A 54 2.67 -13.47 1.16
N ILE A 55 3.42 -14.53 0.83
CA ILE A 55 3.54 -15.72 1.69
C ILE A 55 4.72 -15.64 2.65
N SER A 56 5.90 -15.35 2.15
CA SER A 56 7.12 -15.36 2.95
C SER A 56 7.91 -14.10 2.64
N ASN A 57 7.77 -13.09 3.51
CA ASN A 57 8.48 -11.82 3.41
C ASN A 57 9.07 -11.48 4.78
N PHE A 58 10.09 -12.23 5.21
CA PHE A 58 10.65 -12.10 6.55
C PHE A 58 11.90 -11.22 6.52
N SER A 59 11.76 -9.97 6.95
CA SER A 59 12.91 -9.05 7.09
C SER A 59 14.01 -9.58 8.02
N ARG A 60 13.67 -10.43 8.99
CA ARG A 60 14.65 -11.12 9.86
C ARG A 60 15.56 -12.11 9.12
N ARG A 61 15.13 -12.62 7.95
CA ARG A 61 15.94 -13.53 7.11
C ARG A 61 16.82 -12.76 6.12
N ASP A 62 16.72 -11.43 6.11
CA ASP A 62 17.46 -10.56 5.21
C ASP A 62 18.86 -10.28 5.75
N THR A 63 19.84 -11.09 5.35
CA THR A 63 21.22 -10.95 5.85
C THR A 63 21.94 -9.71 5.33
N TYR A 64 21.38 -9.02 4.32
CA TYR A 64 21.96 -7.80 3.76
C TYR A 64 21.35 -6.54 4.36
N PHE A 65 20.59 -6.67 5.46
CA PHE A 65 20.07 -5.54 6.21
C PHE A 65 21.23 -4.56 6.54
N HIS A 66 21.16 -3.33 6.04
CA HIS A 66 22.20 -2.28 6.05
C HIS A 66 23.27 -2.29 4.94
N SER A 67 23.23 -3.20 3.97
CA SER A 67 24.11 -3.13 2.80
C SER A 67 23.59 -2.12 1.75
N GLY A 68 24.50 -1.46 1.04
CA GLY A 68 24.16 -0.55 -0.06
C GLY A 68 23.62 -1.24 -1.32
N HIS A 69 23.71 -2.57 -1.40
CA HIS A 69 23.27 -3.38 -2.54
C HIS A 69 21.91 -4.07 -2.32
N ARG A 70 21.27 -3.77 -1.19
CA ARG A 70 20.00 -4.35 -0.78
C ARG A 70 18.83 -3.67 -1.49
N LEU A 71 17.93 -4.45 -2.07
CA LEU A 71 16.66 -3.92 -2.56
C LEU A 71 15.73 -3.55 -1.39
N PHE A 72 14.99 -2.45 -1.50
CA PHE A 72 13.91 -2.20 -0.54
C PHE A 72 12.78 -3.22 -0.78
N TRP A 73 12.00 -3.49 0.28
CA TRP A 73 10.90 -4.46 0.21
C TRP A 73 9.92 -4.11 -0.92
N SER A 74 9.58 -2.83 -1.06
CA SER A 74 8.73 -2.31 -2.13
C SER A 74 9.28 -2.60 -3.52
N ASP A 75 10.60 -2.51 -3.70
CA ASP A 75 11.25 -2.72 -4.99
C ASP A 75 11.25 -4.21 -5.35
N ALA A 76 11.53 -5.07 -4.37
CA ALA A 76 11.48 -6.52 -4.57
C ALA A 76 10.05 -6.98 -4.93
N MET A 77 9.04 -6.43 -4.27
CA MET A 77 7.63 -6.71 -4.59
C MET A 77 7.24 -6.19 -5.98
N ALA A 78 7.64 -4.97 -6.32
CA ALA A 78 7.39 -4.40 -7.65
C ALA A 78 8.04 -5.25 -8.74
N GLU A 79 9.30 -5.68 -8.54
CA GLU A 79 10.01 -6.57 -9.46
C GLU A 79 9.32 -7.94 -9.58
N CYS A 80 8.82 -8.53 -8.47
CA CYS A 80 7.99 -9.73 -8.51
C CYS A 80 6.78 -9.54 -9.44
N CYS A 81 6.06 -8.42 -9.29
CA CYS A 81 4.87 -8.13 -10.09
C CYS A 81 5.22 -7.90 -11.56
N VAL A 82 6.28 -7.14 -11.86
CA VAL A 82 6.76 -6.91 -13.23
C VAL A 82 7.14 -8.23 -13.91
N ARG A 83 7.84 -9.13 -13.19
CA ARG A 83 8.18 -10.45 -13.73
C ARG A 83 6.95 -11.28 -14.00
N ALA A 84 5.97 -11.33 -13.09
CA ALA A 84 4.72 -12.03 -13.33
C ALA A 84 3.98 -11.50 -14.56
N MET A 85 3.83 -10.18 -14.68
CA MET A 85 3.13 -9.56 -15.82
C MET A 85 3.84 -9.80 -17.15
N ARG A 86 5.17 -9.88 -17.17
CA ARG A 86 5.91 -10.29 -18.39
C ARG A 86 5.58 -11.72 -18.81
N HIS A 87 5.33 -12.63 -17.86
CA HIS A 87 4.97 -14.02 -18.17
C HIS A 87 3.51 -14.15 -18.61
N SER A 88 2.58 -13.48 -17.92
CA SER A 88 1.14 -13.56 -18.23
C SER A 88 0.68 -12.66 -19.37
N ARG A 89 1.47 -11.62 -19.71
CA ARG A 89 1.09 -10.48 -20.56
C ARG A 89 -0.07 -9.65 -19.98
N GLY A 90 -0.28 -9.72 -18.66
CA GLY A 90 -1.26 -8.91 -17.92
C GLY A 90 -0.74 -7.52 -17.54
N THR A 91 -1.52 -6.81 -16.72
CA THR A 91 -1.17 -5.52 -16.13
C THR A 91 -1.56 -5.46 -14.66
N MET A 92 -0.82 -4.70 -13.86
CA MET A 92 -1.13 -4.48 -12.43
C MET A 92 -2.06 -3.27 -12.20
N GLU A 93 -2.53 -2.60 -13.25
CA GLU A 93 -3.46 -1.47 -13.14
C GLU A 93 -4.80 -1.87 -12.48
N GLY A 94 -5.20 -3.12 -12.67
CA GLY A 94 -6.40 -3.74 -12.10
C GLY A 94 -6.22 -4.29 -10.69
N LEU A 95 -5.14 -3.97 -9.97
CA LEU A 95 -4.89 -4.51 -8.64
C LEU A 95 -6.01 -4.15 -7.65
N GLU A 96 -6.65 -5.18 -7.09
CA GLU A 96 -7.82 -5.08 -6.20
C GLU A 96 -7.52 -5.59 -4.80
N THR A 97 -6.70 -6.64 -4.66
CA THR A 97 -6.39 -7.23 -3.36
C THR A 97 -4.90 -7.49 -3.18
N ILE A 98 -4.40 -7.22 -1.97
CA ILE A 98 -3.11 -7.74 -1.52
C ILE A 98 -3.35 -8.58 -0.27
N TRP A 99 -2.83 -9.78 -0.27
CA TRP A 99 -2.93 -10.71 0.84
C TRP A 99 -1.61 -10.81 1.58
N ARG A 100 -1.67 -10.81 2.91
CA ARG A 100 -0.60 -11.28 3.79
C ARG A 100 -1.03 -12.56 4.44
N LEU A 101 -0.36 -13.64 4.07
CA LEU A 101 -0.65 -14.96 4.59
C LEU A 101 0.32 -15.28 5.72
N THR A 102 -0.18 -15.99 6.73
CA THR A 102 0.62 -16.58 7.82
C THR A 102 1.43 -15.50 8.59
N ILE A 103 0.72 -14.54 9.18
CA ILE A 103 1.35 -13.41 9.88
C ILE A 103 1.98 -13.89 11.18
N SER A 104 3.30 -14.02 11.20
CA SER A 104 4.05 -14.46 12.39
C SER A 104 4.52 -13.31 13.28
N ASN A 105 4.28 -12.05 12.91
CA ASN A 105 4.73 -10.89 13.67
C ASN A 105 3.87 -10.71 14.94
N GLU A 106 4.48 -10.88 16.12
CA GLU A 106 3.77 -10.86 17.41
C GLU A 106 3.02 -9.55 17.68
N VAL A 107 3.58 -8.40 17.28
CA VAL A 107 2.90 -7.09 17.43
C VAL A 107 1.64 -7.03 16.57
N THR A 108 1.75 -7.47 15.31
CA THR A 108 0.60 -7.52 14.38
C THR A 108 -0.44 -8.53 14.86
N GLN A 109 -0.02 -9.71 15.34
CA GLN A 109 -0.93 -10.68 15.96
C GLN A 109 -1.63 -10.11 17.20
N GLY A 110 -0.93 -9.32 18.02
CA GLY A 110 -1.52 -8.64 19.18
C GLY A 110 -2.63 -7.67 18.78
N ILE A 111 -2.42 -6.88 17.71
CA ILE A 111 -3.45 -5.99 17.15
C ILE A 111 -4.65 -6.81 16.66
N ILE A 112 -4.40 -7.90 15.93
CA ILE A 112 -5.44 -8.81 15.44
C ILE A 112 -6.25 -9.40 16.60
N LYS A 113 -5.58 -9.90 17.65
CA LYS A 113 -6.24 -10.42 18.86
C LYS A 113 -7.11 -9.36 19.54
N SER A 114 -6.63 -8.12 19.62
CA SER A 114 -7.42 -7.00 20.15
C SER A 114 -8.64 -6.68 19.28
N ILE A 115 -8.58 -6.84 17.96
CA ILE A 115 -9.76 -6.68 17.09
C ILE A 115 -10.82 -7.72 17.46
N PHE A 116 -10.41 -9.00 17.55
CA PHE A 116 -11.34 -10.10 17.85
C PHE A 116 -11.89 -10.10 19.28
N SER A 117 -11.18 -9.50 20.26
CA SER A 117 -11.71 -9.40 21.63
C SER A 117 -12.96 -8.53 21.77
N HIS A 118 -13.28 -7.72 20.75
CA HIS A 118 -14.48 -6.88 20.70
C HIS A 118 -15.62 -7.47 19.86
N LEU A 119 -15.42 -8.67 19.30
CA LEU A 119 -16.38 -9.34 18.44
C LEU A 119 -17.08 -10.49 19.18
N PRO A 120 -18.25 -10.94 18.70
CA PRO A 120 -18.93 -12.12 19.24
C PRO A 120 -17.99 -13.34 19.27
N ALA A 121 -18.14 -14.18 20.30
CA ALA A 121 -17.38 -15.42 20.41
C ALA A 121 -17.58 -16.30 19.17
N GLY A 122 -16.48 -16.83 18.63
CA GLY A 122 -16.50 -17.64 17.40
C GLY A 122 -16.39 -16.84 16.10
N SER A 123 -16.27 -15.51 16.16
CA SER A 123 -15.97 -14.71 14.96
C SER A 123 -14.65 -15.15 14.33
N THR A 124 -14.67 -15.44 13.04
CA THR A 124 -13.50 -15.92 12.27
C THR A 124 -12.89 -14.87 11.37
N GLU A 125 -13.63 -13.80 11.10
CA GLU A 125 -13.20 -12.67 10.29
C GLU A 125 -13.69 -11.33 10.86
N ALA A 126 -12.99 -10.26 10.51
CA ALA A 126 -13.31 -8.90 10.91
C ALA A 126 -12.92 -7.90 9.82
N ASP A 127 -13.80 -6.95 9.52
CA ASP A 127 -13.50 -5.83 8.62
C ASP A 127 -13.07 -4.60 9.42
N VAL A 128 -12.02 -3.94 8.93
CA VAL A 128 -11.45 -2.71 9.49
C VAL A 128 -11.38 -1.67 8.38
N GLU A 129 -12.09 -0.56 8.55
CA GLU A 129 -12.23 0.49 7.54
C GLU A 129 -11.17 1.59 7.68
N ALA A 130 -10.87 2.28 6.59
CA ALA A 130 -10.06 3.49 6.63
C ALA A 130 -10.66 4.54 7.57
N GLY A 131 -9.83 5.09 8.47
CA GLY A 131 -10.25 6.02 9.52
C GLY A 131 -10.28 5.40 10.92
N ASP A 132 -10.21 4.07 11.03
CA ASP A 132 -9.98 3.37 12.31
C ASP A 132 -8.48 3.37 12.67
N ASP A 133 -8.12 3.62 13.92
CA ASP A 133 -6.72 3.53 14.37
C ASP A 133 -6.11 2.14 14.12
N ARG A 134 -6.94 1.09 14.20
CA ARG A 134 -6.55 -0.30 13.92
C ARG A 134 -6.22 -0.51 12.44
N PHE A 135 -6.87 0.24 11.55
CA PHE A 135 -6.52 0.23 10.13
C PHE A 135 -5.09 0.68 9.93
N PHE A 136 -4.73 1.84 10.49
CA PHE A 136 -3.37 2.39 10.39
C PHE A 136 -2.32 1.49 11.07
N ALA A 137 -2.68 0.87 12.19
CA ALA A 137 -1.81 -0.10 12.86
C ALA A 137 -1.52 -1.32 11.97
N LEU A 138 -2.52 -1.82 11.24
CA LEU A 138 -2.38 -2.95 10.31
C LEU A 138 -1.71 -2.58 8.98
N LEU A 139 -1.76 -1.32 8.53
CA LEU A 139 -0.93 -0.85 7.40
C LEU A 139 0.57 -1.01 7.66
N ALA A 140 0.95 -0.91 8.94
CA ALA A 140 2.32 -1.04 9.40
C ALA A 140 2.73 -2.47 9.75
N SER A 141 1.93 -3.49 9.37
CA SER A 141 2.29 -4.89 9.55
C SER A 141 3.71 -5.14 9.03
N ASP A 142 4.53 -5.85 9.81
CA ASP A 142 5.97 -6.08 9.54
C ASP A 142 6.86 -4.83 9.57
N HIS A 143 6.73 -4.02 10.63
CA HIS A 143 7.59 -2.85 10.91
C HIS A 143 7.44 -1.70 9.92
N GLY A 144 6.23 -1.47 9.40
CA GLY A 144 5.95 -0.35 8.51
C GLY A 144 6.51 -0.52 7.11
N LYS A 145 6.96 -1.72 6.73
CA LYS A 145 7.60 -2.02 5.43
C LYS A 145 6.70 -2.77 4.46
N GLY A 146 5.42 -2.90 4.77
CA GLY A 146 4.45 -3.67 3.97
C GLY A 146 3.93 -2.96 2.71
N PRO A 147 2.83 -3.48 2.13
CA PRO A 147 2.31 -3.02 0.85
C PRO A 147 1.86 -1.55 0.85
N ALA A 148 1.59 -0.96 2.01
CA ALA A 148 1.30 0.46 2.17
C ALA A 148 2.42 1.38 1.67
N ARG A 149 3.69 0.95 1.66
CA ARG A 149 4.81 1.71 1.07
C ARG A 149 4.99 1.45 -0.42
N MET A 150 4.60 0.27 -0.88
CA MET A 150 4.78 -0.14 -2.28
C MET A 150 3.88 0.66 -3.23
N LEU A 151 2.61 0.84 -2.88
CA LEU A 151 1.65 1.57 -3.72
C LEU A 151 2.09 3.01 -4.03
N PRO A 152 2.49 3.86 -3.05
CA PRO A 152 2.96 5.22 -3.36
C PRO A 152 4.35 5.27 -3.99
N ALA A 153 5.19 4.24 -3.83
CA ALA A 153 6.51 4.18 -4.47
C ALA A 153 6.41 3.86 -5.97
N PHE A 154 5.41 3.09 -6.38
CA PHE A 154 5.20 2.67 -7.77
C PHE A 154 3.76 2.91 -8.23
N PRO A 155 3.27 4.17 -8.20
CA PRO A 155 1.86 4.47 -8.43
C PRO A 155 1.40 4.06 -9.83
N GLU A 156 2.21 4.25 -10.87
CA GLU A 156 1.82 3.88 -12.24
C GLU A 156 1.79 2.37 -12.45
N LEU A 157 2.70 1.63 -11.80
CA LEU A 157 2.70 0.16 -11.88
C LEU A 157 1.39 -0.38 -11.33
N PHE A 158 0.95 0.15 -10.19
CA PHE A 158 -0.24 -0.34 -9.49
C PHE A 158 -1.50 0.47 -9.77
N GLY A 159 -1.62 1.12 -10.93
CA GLY A 159 -2.85 1.80 -11.35
C GLY A 159 -3.35 2.88 -10.38
N ARG A 160 -2.42 3.52 -9.65
CA ARG A 160 -2.68 4.57 -8.64
C ARG A 160 -3.73 4.13 -7.62
N ARG A 161 -3.55 2.95 -7.03
CA ARG A 161 -4.47 2.40 -6.01
C ARG A 161 -4.14 2.87 -4.60
N ARG A 162 -5.15 2.90 -3.73
CA ARG A 162 -5.03 3.10 -2.28
C ARG A 162 -5.72 1.97 -1.53
N MET A 163 -5.26 1.68 -0.32
CA MET A 163 -5.95 0.73 0.57
C MET A 163 -7.19 1.39 1.16
N ALA A 164 -8.34 0.74 1.05
CA ALA A 164 -9.63 1.25 1.52
C ALA A 164 -10.15 0.51 2.76
N ARG A 165 -10.00 -0.81 2.77
CA ARG A 165 -10.47 -1.71 3.82
C ARG A 165 -9.50 -2.85 4.03
N ILE A 166 -9.49 -3.39 5.25
CA ILE A 166 -8.72 -4.58 5.61
C ILE A 166 -9.69 -5.63 6.14
N ARG A 167 -9.66 -6.84 5.59
CA ARG A 167 -10.26 -7.99 6.24
C ARG A 167 -9.19 -8.78 6.96
N VAL A 168 -9.46 -9.09 8.22
CA VAL A 168 -8.60 -9.87 9.10
C VAL A 168 -9.23 -11.23 9.30
N PHE A 169 -8.42 -12.29 9.21
CA PHE A 169 -8.84 -13.65 9.49
C PHE A 169 -8.15 -14.15 10.76
N ALA A 170 -8.94 -14.69 11.68
CA ALA A 170 -8.42 -15.26 12.92
C ALA A 170 -7.47 -16.45 12.64
N GLU A 171 -6.61 -16.72 13.62
CA GLU A 171 -5.89 -18.00 13.70
C GLU A 171 -6.88 -19.16 13.61
N SER A 172 -6.58 -20.18 12.80
CA SER A 172 -7.37 -21.40 12.72
C SER A 172 -6.56 -22.60 13.19
N THR A 173 -7.23 -23.73 13.40
CA THR A 173 -6.56 -24.99 13.67
C THR A 173 -5.61 -25.42 12.56
N GLU A 174 -5.84 -24.96 11.33
CA GLU A 174 -5.05 -25.29 10.15
C GLU A 174 -3.94 -24.27 9.90
N SER A 175 -4.22 -22.98 10.08
CA SER A 175 -3.25 -21.89 10.00
C SER A 175 -3.04 -21.34 11.40
N GLN A 176 -1.96 -21.77 12.06
CA GLN A 176 -1.52 -21.33 13.40
C GLN A 176 -1.22 -19.81 13.47
N HIS A 177 -1.38 -19.10 12.36
CA HIS A 177 -1.17 -17.67 12.23
C HIS A 177 -2.36 -17.02 11.50
N PRO A 178 -2.73 -15.78 11.85
CA PRO A 178 -3.79 -15.06 11.17
C PRO A 178 -3.37 -14.60 9.77
N ASP A 179 -4.35 -14.25 8.95
CA ASP A 179 -4.16 -13.70 7.60
C ASP A 179 -4.80 -12.31 7.49
N LEU A 180 -4.33 -11.50 6.55
CA LEU A 180 -4.92 -10.20 6.20
C LEU A 180 -5.14 -10.09 4.70
N CYS A 181 -6.24 -9.47 4.30
CA CYS A 181 -6.50 -9.04 2.94
C CYS A 181 -6.74 -7.52 2.93
N TRP A 182 -5.89 -6.78 2.23
CA TRP A 182 -6.11 -5.37 1.93
C TRP A 182 -6.90 -5.24 0.63
N PHE A 183 -8.03 -4.55 0.70
CA PHE A 183 -8.84 -4.18 -0.46
C PHE A 183 -8.41 -2.81 -0.96
N LEU A 184 -8.28 -2.70 -2.27
CA LEU A 184 -7.72 -1.56 -2.97
C LEU A 184 -8.77 -0.91 -3.86
N GLU A 185 -8.76 0.41 -3.88
CA GLU A 185 -9.60 1.21 -4.76
C GLU A 185 -8.75 2.25 -5.49
N PRO A 186 -9.24 2.82 -6.61
CA PRO A 186 -8.57 3.92 -7.28
C PRO A 186 -8.34 5.08 -6.30
N ALA A 187 -7.11 5.58 -6.24
CA ALA A 187 -6.83 6.79 -5.49
C ALA A 187 -7.48 7.99 -6.21
N PRO A 188 -8.01 8.97 -5.47
CA PRO A 188 -8.53 10.19 -6.07
C PRO A 188 -7.42 10.87 -6.89
N ALA A 189 -7.82 11.46 -8.03
CA ALA A 189 -6.90 12.24 -8.84
C ALA A 189 -6.24 13.33 -7.97
N PRO A 190 -4.93 13.58 -8.12
CA PRO A 190 -4.27 14.65 -7.37
C PRO A 190 -4.97 15.97 -7.69
N SER A 191 -5.37 16.70 -6.66
CA SER A 191 -5.93 18.04 -6.83
C SER A 191 -4.96 18.90 -7.66
N PRO A 192 -5.45 19.72 -8.60
CA PRO A 192 -4.58 20.61 -9.37
C PRO A 192 -3.77 21.46 -8.39
N SER A 193 -2.44 21.46 -8.56
CA SER A 193 -1.55 22.25 -7.72
C SER A 193 -1.96 23.73 -7.83
N PRO A 194 -2.05 24.47 -6.71
CA PRO A 194 -2.34 25.90 -6.78
C PRO A 194 -1.28 26.57 -7.65
N GLU A 195 -1.74 27.39 -8.60
CA GLU A 195 -0.88 28.10 -9.54
C GLU A 195 0.20 28.87 -8.76
N PRO A 196 1.50 28.74 -9.11
CA PRO A 196 2.55 29.41 -8.37
C PRO A 196 2.29 30.93 -8.37
N PRO A 197 2.53 31.61 -7.24
CA PRO A 197 2.32 33.05 -7.17
C PRO A 197 3.16 33.76 -8.23
N PRO A 198 2.65 34.86 -8.83
CA PRO A 198 3.31 35.54 -9.93
C PRO A 198 4.71 35.98 -9.50
N THR A 199 5.73 35.47 -10.19
CA THR A 199 7.14 35.76 -9.92
C THR A 199 7.35 37.28 -9.91
N PRO A 200 8.02 37.85 -8.88
CA PRO A 200 8.30 39.27 -8.86
C PRO A 200 9.17 39.64 -10.07
N PRO A 201 8.84 40.71 -10.80
CA PRO A 201 9.56 41.08 -12.00
C PRO A 201 10.99 41.49 -11.67
N THR A 202 11.96 40.93 -12.39
CA THR A 202 13.41 41.14 -12.21
C THR A 202 13.90 42.49 -12.72
N ARG A 203 13.01 43.34 -13.24
CA ARG A 203 13.33 44.66 -13.79
C ARG A 203 12.52 45.74 -13.06
N PRO A 204 13.07 46.97 -12.89
CA PRO A 204 12.33 48.06 -12.30
C PRO A 204 11.07 48.34 -13.14
N LEU A 205 9.91 48.09 -12.53
CA LEU A 205 8.61 48.30 -13.15
C LEU A 205 8.39 49.79 -13.39
N SER A 206 7.79 50.14 -14.54
CA SER A 206 7.23 51.47 -14.70
C SER A 206 6.10 51.70 -13.68
N LYS A 207 5.80 52.96 -13.34
CA LYS A 207 4.73 53.31 -12.39
C LYS A 207 3.37 52.70 -12.75
N ARG A 208 3.10 52.46 -14.05
CA ARG A 208 1.86 51.85 -14.53
C ARG A 208 1.83 50.34 -14.30
N GLU A 209 2.95 49.66 -14.47
CA GLU A 209 3.09 48.21 -14.26
C GLU A 209 3.08 47.85 -12.77
N ALA A 210 3.71 48.68 -11.92
CA ALA A 210 3.68 48.51 -10.46
C ALA A 210 2.24 48.54 -9.90
N ARG A 211 1.38 49.42 -10.44
CA ARG A 211 -0.03 49.49 -10.05
C ARG A 211 -0.83 48.25 -10.49
N LYS A 212 -0.54 47.71 -11.68
CA LYS A 212 -1.19 46.49 -12.19
C LYS A 212 -0.77 45.26 -11.38
N TYR A 213 0.52 45.14 -11.07
CA TYR A 213 1.05 44.07 -10.23
C TYR A 213 0.41 44.10 -8.83
N LYS A 214 0.37 45.27 -8.18
CA LYS A 214 -0.26 45.44 -6.86
C LYS A 214 -1.75 45.07 -6.86
N ARG A 215 -2.49 45.39 -7.93
CA ARG A 215 -3.90 44.98 -8.08
C ARG A 215 -4.06 43.46 -8.19
N MET A 216 -3.19 42.82 -8.99
CA MET A 216 -3.20 41.36 -9.12
C MET A 216 -2.88 40.66 -7.80
N THR A 217 -1.87 41.12 -7.05
CA THR A 217 -1.52 40.56 -5.73
C THR A 217 -2.60 40.79 -4.69
N SER A 218 -3.29 41.95 -4.71
CA SER A 218 -4.39 42.20 -3.76
C SER A 218 -5.62 41.32 -4.00
N LEU A 219 -5.93 40.99 -5.26
CA LEU A 219 -7.05 40.11 -5.60
C LEU A 219 -6.77 38.64 -5.24
N THR A 220 -5.51 38.20 -5.35
CA THR A 220 -5.10 36.84 -4.90
C THR A 220 -5.06 36.73 -3.37
N SER A 221 -4.72 37.81 -2.66
CA SER A 221 -4.74 37.85 -1.19
C SER A 221 -6.15 37.85 -0.59
N LEU A 222 -7.16 38.39 -1.28
CA LEU A 222 -8.55 38.42 -0.82
C LEU A 222 -9.21 37.02 -0.92
N ASN A 223 -8.92 36.25 -1.97
CA ASN A 223 -9.43 34.89 -2.12
C ASN A 223 -8.82 33.89 -1.10
N SER A 224 -7.59 34.14 -0.65
CA SER A 224 -6.93 33.31 0.39
C SER A 224 -7.40 33.65 1.81
N SER A 225 -8.01 34.81 2.01
CA SER A 225 -8.55 35.24 3.31
C SER A 225 -10.01 34.81 3.55
N ALA A 226 -10.74 34.45 2.48
CA ALA A 226 -12.13 34.00 2.57
C ALA A 226 -12.30 32.51 2.91
N LEU A 227 -11.21 31.73 2.94
CA LEU A 227 -11.21 30.29 3.24
C LEU A 227 -10.70 29.95 4.66
N SER A 228 -10.29 30.94 5.45
CA SER A 228 -9.71 30.74 6.80
C SER A 228 -10.53 31.32 7.95
N GLY A 229 -11.76 31.78 7.70
CA GLY A 229 -12.63 32.36 8.72
C GLY A 229 -14.02 31.76 8.73
N ASN A 230 -14.19 30.57 9.30
CA ASN A 230 -15.42 30.19 10.02
C ASN A 230 -15.28 28.83 10.73
N SER A 231 -14.88 28.86 12.00
CA SER A 231 -15.43 27.99 13.05
C SER A 231 -14.81 28.32 14.42
N PHE A 232 -15.31 29.39 15.04
CA PHE A 232 -15.25 29.54 16.49
C PHE A 232 -16.59 30.04 17.01
N GLY A 233 -17.30 29.17 17.72
CA GLY A 233 -18.03 29.54 18.94
C GLY A 233 -19.56 29.55 18.91
N THR A 234 -20.10 29.13 20.06
CA THR A 234 -21.48 29.22 20.59
C THR A 234 -22.42 28.10 20.11
N SER A 235 -23.02 27.26 20.97
CA SER A 235 -23.14 27.19 22.44
C SER A 235 -23.38 25.74 22.86
#